data_AF-A0A5D6XXX7-F1
#
_entry.id   AF-A0A5D6XXX7-F1
#
_cell.length_a   1.000
_cell.length_b   1.000
_cell.length_c   1.000
_cell.angle_alpha   90.00
_cell.angle_beta   90.00
_cell.angle_gamma   90.00
#
_symmetry.space_group_name_H-M   'P 1'
#
loop_
_entity.id
_entity.type
_entity.pdbx_description
1 polymer ?
#
loop_
_entity_poly.entity_id
_entity_poly.type
_entity_poly.pdbx_seq_one_letter_code
_entity_poly.pdbx_strand_id
1 'polypeptide(L)'
;MGPKKGKKEKKGGGAKKAKAKAAAMDENDPSKETEAERVELVRQAKTLLEMTKKEEQAFNEFQQQREKINYFWIVEKKNFEDRKAELRNKERERQDLEEKHQVYKQRVKHLLYEHQNDITTLKKEMEKSLKLSQDDYRDNERELKADKRRLKLDLKEVELSHEDYLKSLKQEQDRRITVLRQEFERHAKELQQKYERKRKACRDELEAQRKLETQRIEEKKNAHIARLMTAHEKAFGEIKNYYNDITHNNLDLIKSLKEEVGEMKKKEAQDEKLMFEIAQENKRMSEPLKRALQDVEKLRTSITVYHAAKLELRGAKAQLLVLEEQHAALAWEFEVLQQRFAQVQREHGELSDQFQSSIYDVQQKTGLKNLLLEKKMDAMTLRLEHKDAELNELLLHAKLEPALVDRVKGRLDDIMANKNHDLRELEKELANISRLQKELTAAMELKMSEFGLPVDELGFTTATRGLPGATGGAPSAVKSATGAALRKPAHKAVVTAAAPN
;
A
#
# COMPACT_ATOMS: atom_id res chain seq x y z
N MET A 1 -68.05 46.73 -52.00
CA MET A 1 -69.40 46.48 -52.56
C MET A 1 -70.40 47.32 -51.77
N GLY A 2 -71.43 47.91 -52.40
CA GLY A 2 -72.47 48.70 -51.70
C GLY A 2 -73.76 47.90 -51.48
N PRO A 3 -74.97 48.47 -51.71
CA PRO A 3 -75.41 49.86 -51.43
C PRO A 3 -76.90 49.93 -50.95
N LYS A 4 -77.39 51.13 -50.57
CA LYS A 4 -78.73 51.74 -50.88
C LYS A 4 -78.90 53.03 -50.05
N LYS A 5 -79.14 54.22 -50.61
CA LYS A 5 -80.26 54.77 -51.44
C LYS A 5 -81.52 55.16 -50.65
N GLY A 6 -81.71 56.48 -50.51
CA GLY A 6 -82.99 57.19 -50.37
C GLY A 6 -82.85 58.55 -51.08
N LYS A 7 -83.84 59.00 -51.87
CA LYS A 7 -83.69 60.11 -52.86
C LYS A 7 -85.05 60.77 -53.15
N LYS A 8 -85.03 62.09 -53.45
CA LYS A 8 -86.00 62.94 -54.21
C LYS A 8 -86.67 64.08 -53.39
N GLU A 9 -87.03 65.26 -53.95
CA GLU A 9 -86.60 66.03 -55.15
C GLU A 9 -87.26 67.45 -55.15
N LYS A 10 -86.55 68.51 -55.66
CA LYS A 10 -86.99 69.68 -56.51
C LYS A 10 -88.25 70.53 -56.11
N LYS A 11 -88.55 71.77 -56.59
CA LYS A 11 -88.07 72.76 -57.62
C LYS A 11 -88.63 74.17 -57.23
N GLY A 12 -88.30 75.36 -57.78
CA GLY A 12 -87.16 75.85 -58.59
C GLY A 12 -87.52 76.82 -59.76
N GLY A 13 -87.66 78.14 -59.51
CA GLY A 13 -87.83 79.28 -60.47
C GLY A 13 -88.20 80.59 -59.71
N GLY A 14 -87.92 81.85 -60.12
CA GLY A 14 -87.43 82.48 -61.38
C GLY A 14 -88.56 83.28 -62.10
N ALA A 15 -88.39 84.45 -62.78
CA ALA A 15 -87.31 85.45 -62.91
C ALA A 15 -87.80 86.74 -63.69
N LYS A 16 -87.10 87.88 -63.57
CA LYS A 16 -86.91 89.02 -64.54
C LYS A 16 -88.07 89.92 -65.10
N LYS A 17 -88.00 91.22 -64.75
CA LYS A 17 -87.61 92.44 -65.57
C LYS A 17 -88.52 93.08 -66.68
N ALA A 18 -88.55 94.44 -66.68
CA ALA A 18 -88.85 95.43 -67.78
C ALA A 18 -90.33 95.76 -68.14
N LYS A 19 -90.74 96.91 -68.76
CA LYS A 19 -90.27 98.34 -68.87
C LYS A 19 -91.30 99.19 -69.71
N ALA A 20 -91.46 100.51 -69.45
CA ALA A 20 -92.09 101.58 -70.31
C ALA A 20 -93.66 101.61 -70.41
N LYS A 21 -94.39 102.67 -70.87
CA LYS A 21 -94.07 103.98 -71.54
C LYS A 21 -95.32 104.95 -71.58
N ALA A 22 -95.11 106.29 -71.56
CA ALA A 22 -95.88 107.44 -72.18
C ALA A 22 -97.46 107.51 -72.11
N ALA A 23 -98.24 108.56 -72.46
CA ALA A 23 -98.11 109.94 -73.03
C ALA A 23 -99.36 110.80 -72.61
N ALA A 24 -99.86 111.75 -73.43
CA ALA A 24 -99.79 113.24 -73.30
C ALA A 24 -101.05 113.91 -73.94
N MET A 25 -101.11 115.27 -74.02
CA MET A 25 -102.13 116.15 -74.69
C MET A 25 -103.42 116.42 -73.88
N ASP A 26 -103.91 117.65 -73.59
CA ASP A 26 -104.31 118.88 -74.36
C ASP A 26 -105.79 118.81 -74.86
N GLU A 27 -106.62 119.86 -75.03
CA GLU A 27 -106.46 121.30 -75.38
C GLU A 27 -107.71 122.18 -75.00
N ASN A 28 -107.63 123.53 -75.14
CA ASN A 28 -108.70 124.56 -75.38
C ASN A 28 -109.30 125.47 -74.24
N ASP A 29 -109.60 126.72 -74.62
CA ASP A 29 -110.07 127.91 -73.85
C ASP A 29 -111.47 128.35 -74.42
N PRO A 30 -112.22 129.43 -74.03
CA PRO A 30 -112.08 130.47 -72.97
C PRO A 30 -113.29 130.49 -71.97
N SER A 31 -113.55 131.44 -71.04
CA SER A 31 -113.07 132.82 -70.81
C SER A 31 -113.02 133.26 -69.33
N LYS A 32 -112.02 134.10 -69.02
CA LYS A 32 -112.00 135.33 -68.19
C LYS A 32 -113.14 135.59 -67.16
N GLU A 33 -112.82 135.45 -65.87
CA GLU A 33 -112.60 136.55 -64.90
C GLU A 33 -112.58 136.00 -63.44
N THR A 34 -111.44 135.47 -62.94
CA THR A 34 -111.07 135.28 -61.49
C THR A 34 -109.69 134.61 -61.27
N GLU A 35 -108.69 134.84 -62.14
CA GLU A 35 -107.44 134.02 -62.21
C GLU A 35 -106.34 134.37 -61.17
N ALA A 36 -106.68 134.95 -60.01
CA ALA A 36 -105.70 135.34 -58.98
C ALA A 36 -105.59 134.33 -57.82
N GLU A 37 -106.72 133.88 -57.25
CA GLU A 37 -106.74 133.12 -55.99
C GLU A 37 -106.39 131.63 -56.16
N ARG A 38 -106.49 131.10 -57.39
CA ARG A 38 -106.28 129.67 -57.68
C ARG A 38 -104.81 129.25 -57.70
N VAL A 39 -103.90 130.16 -58.03
CA VAL A 39 -102.45 129.87 -58.16
C VAL A 39 -101.80 129.61 -56.79
N GLU A 40 -102.25 130.32 -55.75
CA GLU A 40 -101.73 130.22 -54.38
C GLU A 40 -102.04 128.84 -53.75
N LEU A 41 -103.26 128.33 -53.95
CA LEU A 41 -103.70 127.01 -53.48
C LEU A 41 -102.94 125.85 -54.12
N VAL A 42 -102.66 125.93 -55.43
CA VAL A 42 -101.88 124.90 -56.15
C VAL A 42 -100.44 124.80 -55.63
N ARG A 43 -99.84 125.94 -55.23
CA ARG A 43 -98.51 125.96 -54.61
C ARG A 43 -98.51 125.24 -53.25
N GLN A 44 -99.49 125.51 -52.38
CA GLN A 44 -99.60 124.86 -51.07
C GLN A 44 -99.77 123.33 -51.19
N ALA A 45 -100.59 122.87 -52.14
CA ALA A 45 -100.80 121.45 -52.42
C ALA A 45 -99.50 120.71 -52.84
N LYS A 46 -98.63 121.34 -53.65
CA LYS A 46 -97.33 120.75 -54.01
C LYS A 46 -96.40 120.58 -52.81
N THR A 47 -96.29 121.58 -51.94
CA THR A 47 -95.46 121.48 -50.73
C THR A 47 -95.93 120.39 -49.77
N LEU A 48 -97.25 120.20 -49.60
CA LEU A 48 -97.79 119.12 -48.80
C LEU A 48 -97.43 117.74 -49.39
N LEU A 49 -97.57 117.56 -50.70
CA LEU A 49 -97.27 116.29 -51.37
C LEU A 49 -95.77 115.92 -51.34
N GLU A 50 -94.86 116.91 -51.29
CA GLU A 50 -93.44 116.66 -51.05
C GLU A 50 -93.13 116.26 -49.59
N MET A 51 -93.86 116.82 -48.61
CA MET A 51 -93.75 116.41 -47.21
C MET A 51 -94.21 114.96 -47.03
N THR A 52 -95.38 114.58 -47.58
CA THR A 52 -95.89 113.19 -47.50
C THR A 52 -94.91 112.19 -48.13
N LYS A 53 -94.28 112.53 -49.26
CA LYS A 53 -93.25 111.66 -49.89
C LYS A 53 -91.99 111.49 -49.03
N LYS A 54 -91.57 112.51 -48.28
CA LYS A 54 -90.46 112.40 -47.33
C LYS A 54 -90.84 111.52 -46.14
N GLU A 55 -92.07 111.62 -45.65
CA GLU A 55 -92.60 110.74 -44.60
C GLU A 55 -92.68 109.28 -45.06
N GLU A 56 -93.14 109.02 -46.30
CA GLU A 56 -93.12 107.67 -46.90
C GLU A 56 -91.69 107.09 -47.01
N GLN A 57 -90.72 107.91 -47.43
CA GLN A 57 -89.31 107.51 -47.50
C GLN A 57 -88.75 107.19 -46.10
N ALA A 58 -88.96 108.07 -45.13
CA ALA A 58 -88.53 107.86 -43.75
C ALA A 58 -89.19 106.62 -43.13
N PHE A 59 -90.48 106.38 -43.37
CA PHE A 59 -91.18 105.18 -42.91
C PHE A 59 -90.60 103.91 -43.53
N ASN A 60 -90.28 103.91 -44.83
CA ASN A 60 -89.67 102.77 -45.52
C ASN A 60 -88.25 102.49 -45.02
N GLU A 61 -87.44 103.53 -44.75
CA GLU A 61 -86.14 103.36 -44.08
C GLU A 61 -86.30 102.79 -42.66
N PHE A 62 -87.29 103.25 -41.90
CA PHE A 62 -87.58 102.71 -40.56
C PHE A 62 -88.02 101.25 -40.60
N GLN A 63 -88.79 100.84 -41.62
CA GLN A 63 -89.14 99.43 -41.86
C GLN A 63 -87.89 98.60 -42.15
N GLN A 64 -87.02 99.05 -43.06
CA GLN A 64 -85.78 98.34 -43.38
C GLN A 64 -84.82 98.26 -42.16
N GLN A 65 -84.76 99.30 -41.33
CA GLN A 65 -83.99 99.27 -40.09
C GLN A 65 -84.59 98.28 -39.09
N ARG A 66 -85.92 98.27 -38.91
CA ARG A 66 -86.64 97.31 -38.06
C ARG A 66 -86.44 95.87 -38.53
N GLU A 67 -86.49 95.62 -39.83
CA GLU A 67 -86.21 94.30 -40.43
C GLU A 67 -84.75 93.88 -40.24
N LYS A 68 -83.78 94.79 -40.44
CA LYS A 68 -82.36 94.52 -40.16
C LYS A 68 -82.10 94.20 -38.69
N ILE A 69 -82.68 94.97 -37.77
CA ILE A 69 -82.57 94.72 -36.31
C ILE A 69 -83.21 93.38 -35.95
N ASN A 70 -84.39 93.05 -36.49
CA ASN A 70 -85.04 91.77 -36.26
C ASN A 70 -84.22 90.60 -36.84
N TYR A 71 -83.65 90.75 -38.04
CA TYR A 71 -82.75 89.76 -38.62
C TYR A 71 -81.50 89.54 -37.76
N PHE A 72 -80.82 90.61 -37.32
CA PHE A 72 -79.68 90.50 -36.40
C PHE A 72 -80.09 89.86 -35.07
N TRP A 73 -81.26 90.20 -34.51
CA TRP A 73 -81.74 89.57 -33.28
C TRP A 73 -82.02 88.07 -33.46
N ILE A 74 -82.64 87.64 -34.55
CA ILE A 74 -82.88 86.22 -34.85
C ILE A 74 -81.54 85.49 -35.06
N VAL A 75 -80.62 86.06 -35.84
CA VAL A 75 -79.30 85.46 -36.10
C VAL A 75 -78.50 85.35 -34.82
N GLU A 76 -78.44 86.40 -34.01
CA GLU A 76 -77.61 86.41 -32.80
C GLU A 76 -78.21 85.58 -31.67
N LYS A 77 -79.54 85.53 -31.56
CA LYS A 77 -80.24 84.58 -30.69
C LYS A 77 -79.95 83.14 -31.11
N LYS A 78 -80.00 82.83 -32.42
CA LYS A 78 -79.65 81.51 -32.94
C LYS A 78 -78.18 81.18 -32.68
N ASN A 79 -77.26 82.10 -32.99
CA ASN A 79 -75.82 81.94 -32.70
C ASN A 79 -75.59 81.64 -31.21
N PHE A 80 -76.28 82.35 -30.31
CA PHE A 80 -76.21 82.10 -28.88
C PHE A 80 -76.77 80.72 -28.48
N GLU A 81 -77.91 80.30 -29.04
CA GLU A 81 -78.49 78.97 -28.81
C GLU A 81 -77.59 77.84 -29.33
N ASP A 82 -77.01 78.01 -30.52
CA ASP A 82 -76.03 77.09 -31.14
C ASP A 82 -74.76 76.99 -30.29
N ARG A 83 -74.15 78.12 -29.88
CA ARG A 83 -72.95 78.14 -29.02
C ARG A 83 -73.20 77.57 -27.62
N LYS A 84 -74.42 77.74 -27.10
CA LYS A 84 -74.89 77.09 -25.85
C LYS A 84 -75.10 75.58 -26.04
N ALA A 85 -75.48 75.12 -27.23
CA ALA A 85 -75.51 73.69 -27.57
C ALA A 85 -74.09 73.11 -27.69
N GLU A 86 -73.17 73.80 -28.36
CA GLU A 86 -71.75 73.40 -28.45
C GLU A 86 -71.09 73.28 -27.08
N LEU A 87 -71.29 74.26 -26.18
CA LEU A 87 -70.77 74.19 -24.81
C LEU A 87 -71.28 72.97 -24.04
N ARG A 88 -72.58 72.63 -24.18
CA ARG A 88 -73.18 71.42 -23.57
C ARG A 88 -72.68 70.11 -24.20
N ASN A 89 -72.23 70.13 -25.45
CA ASN A 89 -71.63 68.96 -26.08
C ASN A 89 -70.18 68.79 -25.62
N LYS A 90 -69.37 69.87 -25.63
CA LYS A 90 -67.99 69.84 -25.11
C LYS A 90 -67.92 69.47 -23.63
N GLU A 91 -68.89 69.91 -22.83
CA GLU A 91 -68.98 69.53 -21.42
C GLU A 91 -69.31 68.04 -21.25
N ARG A 92 -70.16 67.46 -22.11
CA ARG A 92 -70.39 66.00 -22.14
C ARG A 92 -69.17 65.23 -22.64
N GLU A 93 -68.49 65.70 -23.69
CA GLU A 93 -67.23 65.10 -24.17
C GLU A 93 -66.13 65.13 -23.08
N ARG A 94 -66.06 66.20 -22.29
CA ARG A 94 -65.16 66.31 -21.11
C ARG A 94 -65.52 65.26 -20.05
N GLN A 95 -66.79 65.13 -19.69
CA GLN A 95 -67.28 64.15 -18.72
C GLN A 95 -67.00 62.71 -19.20
N ASP A 96 -67.34 62.39 -20.45
CA ASP A 96 -67.03 61.12 -21.12
C ASP A 96 -65.54 60.76 -21.06
N LEU A 97 -64.65 61.73 -21.30
CA LEU A 97 -63.20 61.54 -21.25
C LEU A 97 -62.70 61.34 -19.81
N GLU A 98 -63.29 62.04 -18.84
CA GLU A 98 -62.98 61.89 -17.42
C GLU A 98 -63.42 60.51 -16.90
N GLU A 99 -64.62 60.05 -17.24
CA GLU A 99 -65.09 58.70 -16.91
C GLU A 99 -64.19 57.63 -17.51
N LYS A 100 -63.88 57.72 -18.82
CA LYS A 100 -62.93 56.80 -19.48
C LYS A 100 -61.57 56.81 -18.79
N HIS A 101 -61.04 57.99 -18.44
CA HIS A 101 -59.77 58.13 -17.72
C HIS A 101 -59.81 57.50 -16.31
N GLN A 102 -60.92 57.59 -15.58
CA GLN A 102 -61.07 56.90 -14.29
C GLN A 102 -61.15 55.38 -14.47
N VAL A 103 -61.86 54.88 -15.49
CA VAL A 103 -61.91 53.45 -15.82
C VAL A 103 -60.52 52.92 -16.20
N TYR A 104 -59.75 53.65 -17.03
CA TYR A 104 -58.36 53.28 -17.34
C TYR A 104 -57.47 53.29 -16.10
N LYS A 105 -57.60 54.28 -15.20
CA LYS A 105 -56.88 54.30 -13.91
C LYS A 105 -57.23 53.11 -13.04
N GLN A 106 -58.50 52.72 -12.95
CA GLN A 106 -58.93 51.52 -12.23
C GLN A 106 -58.35 50.26 -12.87
N ARG A 107 -58.42 50.12 -14.20
CA ARG A 107 -57.85 48.96 -14.91
C ARG A 107 -56.34 48.82 -14.71
N VAL A 108 -55.59 49.92 -14.74
CA VAL A 108 -54.15 49.93 -14.42
C VAL A 108 -53.90 49.54 -12.96
N LYS A 109 -54.68 50.05 -12.00
CA LYS A 109 -54.58 49.63 -10.59
C LYS A 109 -54.87 48.14 -10.39
N HIS A 110 -55.90 47.61 -11.05
CA HIS A 110 -56.20 46.17 -11.02
C HIS A 110 -55.07 45.35 -11.63
N LEU A 111 -54.57 45.72 -12.81
CA LEU A 111 -53.46 45.02 -13.46
C LEU A 111 -52.18 45.03 -12.62
N LEU A 112 -51.85 46.17 -11.98
CA LEU A 112 -50.73 46.25 -11.04
C LEU A 112 -50.93 45.38 -9.80
N TYR A 113 -52.16 45.26 -9.29
CA TYR A 113 -52.48 44.40 -8.16
C TYR A 113 -52.47 42.92 -8.54
N GLU A 114 -52.98 42.56 -9.72
CA GLU A 114 -52.88 41.21 -10.31
C GLU A 114 -51.40 40.81 -10.48
N HIS A 115 -50.60 41.63 -11.17
CA HIS A 115 -49.17 41.40 -11.34
C HIS A 115 -48.43 41.31 -9.99
N GLN A 116 -48.76 42.16 -9.02
CA GLN A 116 -48.16 42.10 -7.69
C GLN A 116 -48.54 40.80 -6.97
N ASN A 117 -49.81 40.37 -7.04
CA ASN A 117 -50.26 39.11 -6.49
C ASN A 117 -49.53 37.92 -7.13
N ASP A 118 -49.45 37.88 -8.46
CA ASP A 118 -48.74 36.83 -9.22
C ASP A 118 -47.25 36.77 -8.85
N ILE A 119 -46.60 37.92 -8.69
CA ILE A 119 -45.22 38.00 -8.18
C ILE A 119 -45.14 37.45 -6.74
N THR A 120 -46.13 37.70 -5.88
CA THR A 120 -46.12 37.14 -4.52
C THR A 120 -46.48 35.65 -4.47
N THR A 121 -47.34 35.13 -5.34
CA THR A 121 -47.64 33.69 -5.40
C THR A 121 -46.44 32.92 -5.92
N LEU A 122 -45.84 33.37 -7.03
CA LEU A 122 -44.60 32.79 -7.56
C LEU A 122 -43.46 32.83 -6.52
N LYS A 123 -43.26 33.94 -5.81
CA LYS A 123 -42.25 34.00 -4.73
C LYS A 123 -42.55 33.00 -3.60
N LYS A 124 -43.80 32.89 -3.14
CA LYS A 124 -44.20 31.90 -2.13
C LYS A 124 -44.01 30.46 -2.60
N GLU A 125 -44.26 30.17 -3.88
CA GLU A 125 -44.07 28.85 -4.47
C GLU A 125 -42.59 28.50 -4.58
N MET A 126 -41.74 29.43 -5.04
CA MET A 126 -40.29 29.26 -5.07
C MET A 126 -39.70 29.08 -3.66
N GLU A 127 -40.15 29.86 -2.68
CA GLU A 127 -39.76 29.68 -1.27
C GLU A 127 -40.20 28.33 -0.68
N LYS A 128 -41.42 27.86 -1.02
CA LYS A 128 -41.90 26.52 -0.61
C LYS A 128 -41.08 25.41 -1.26
N SER A 129 -40.83 25.49 -2.57
CA SER A 129 -40.02 24.52 -3.31
C SER A 129 -38.58 24.47 -2.78
N LEU A 130 -38.00 25.62 -2.43
CA LEU A 130 -36.68 25.70 -1.83
C LEU A 130 -36.66 25.07 -0.42
N LYS A 131 -37.69 25.30 0.40
CA LYS A 131 -37.82 24.68 1.73
C LYS A 131 -37.98 23.16 1.65
N LEU A 132 -38.87 22.67 0.78
CA LEU A 132 -39.04 21.24 0.54
C LEU A 132 -37.70 20.59 0.13
N SER A 133 -37.01 21.15 -0.87
CA SER A 133 -35.70 20.65 -1.27
C SER A 133 -34.65 20.71 -0.15
N GLN A 134 -34.65 21.75 0.69
CA GLN A 134 -33.75 21.84 1.85
C GLN A 134 -34.06 20.78 2.92
N ASP A 135 -35.33 20.46 3.16
CA ASP A 135 -35.74 19.44 4.11
C ASP A 135 -35.47 18.03 3.55
N ASP A 136 -35.72 17.79 2.26
CA ASP A 136 -35.30 16.57 1.55
C ASP A 136 -33.78 16.34 1.68
N TYR A 137 -32.95 17.38 1.48
CA TYR A 137 -31.50 17.26 1.67
C TYR A 137 -31.12 16.95 3.13
N ARG A 138 -31.83 17.50 4.12
CA ARG A 138 -31.60 17.22 5.55
C ARG A 138 -31.94 15.78 5.90
N ASP A 139 -33.03 15.24 5.36
CA ASP A 139 -33.44 13.87 5.62
C ASP A 139 -32.53 12.86 4.90
N ASN A 140 -32.16 13.11 3.64
CA ASN A 140 -31.10 12.35 2.97
C ASN A 140 -29.77 12.38 3.74
N GLU A 141 -29.37 13.53 4.32
CA GLU A 141 -28.16 13.62 5.14
C GLU A 141 -28.28 12.83 6.46
N ARG A 142 -29.47 12.78 7.07
CA ARG A 142 -29.76 11.96 8.27
C ARG A 142 -29.68 10.47 7.96
N GLU A 143 -30.28 10.04 6.85
CA GLU A 143 -30.23 8.65 6.37
C GLU A 143 -28.80 8.21 6.05
N LEU A 144 -28.05 8.99 5.26
CA LEU A 144 -26.64 8.72 4.98
C LEU A 144 -25.78 8.66 6.27
N LYS A 145 -26.10 9.47 7.29
CA LYS A 145 -25.45 9.39 8.61
C LYS A 145 -25.89 8.16 9.42
N ALA A 146 -27.10 7.64 9.23
CA ALA A 146 -27.56 6.39 9.83
C ALA A 146 -26.90 5.18 9.14
N ASP A 147 -26.92 5.12 7.81
CA ASP A 147 -26.29 4.05 7.03
C ASP A 147 -24.78 4.00 7.24
N LYS A 148 -24.09 5.15 7.28
CA LYS A 148 -22.67 5.20 7.63
C LYS A 148 -22.36 4.66 9.03
N ARG A 149 -23.30 4.76 9.98
CA ARG A 149 -23.16 4.16 11.32
C ARG A 149 -23.46 2.67 11.28
N ARG A 150 -24.51 2.25 10.56
CA ARG A 150 -24.88 0.84 10.35
C ARG A 150 -23.73 0.07 9.67
N LEU A 151 -23.23 0.54 8.53
CA LEU A 151 -22.10 -0.04 7.80
C LEU A 151 -20.82 -0.15 8.64
N LYS A 152 -20.58 0.77 9.58
CA LYS A 152 -19.46 0.67 10.53
C LYS A 152 -19.66 -0.43 11.57
N LEU A 153 -20.90 -0.67 12.01
CA LEU A 153 -21.23 -1.76 12.91
C LEU A 153 -21.15 -3.11 12.18
N ASP A 154 -21.77 -3.23 11.00
CA ASP A 154 -21.69 -4.41 10.13
C ASP A 154 -20.23 -4.78 9.84
N LEU A 155 -19.38 -3.79 9.48
CA LEU A 155 -17.94 -3.99 9.29
C LEU A 155 -17.26 -4.50 10.56
N LYS A 156 -17.58 -3.94 11.74
CA LYS A 156 -16.94 -4.34 12.99
C LYS A 156 -17.39 -5.73 13.45
N GLU A 157 -18.63 -6.11 13.20
CA GLU A 157 -19.14 -7.47 13.44
C GLU A 157 -18.40 -8.49 12.54
N VAL A 158 -18.22 -8.17 11.26
CA VAL A 158 -17.43 -8.98 10.33
C VAL A 158 -15.97 -9.09 10.78
N GLU A 159 -15.31 -7.99 11.15
CA GLU A 159 -13.95 -8.01 11.72
C GLU A 159 -13.84 -8.92 12.95
N LEU A 160 -14.75 -8.79 13.93
CA LEU A 160 -14.76 -9.60 15.13
C LEU A 160 -14.99 -11.10 14.82
N SER A 161 -15.89 -11.41 13.88
CA SER A 161 -16.13 -12.78 13.44
C SER A 161 -14.88 -13.41 12.78
N HIS A 162 -14.12 -12.63 12.01
CA HIS A 162 -12.85 -13.07 11.42
C HIS A 162 -11.75 -13.23 12.48
N GLU A 163 -11.65 -12.32 13.45
CA GLU A 163 -10.74 -12.47 14.58
C GLU A 163 -11.03 -13.75 15.38
N ASP A 164 -12.29 -14.05 15.67
CA ASP A 164 -12.69 -15.24 16.43
C ASP A 164 -12.50 -16.52 15.62
N TYR A 165 -12.75 -16.49 14.30
CA TYR A 165 -12.37 -17.58 13.41
C TYR A 165 -10.85 -17.83 13.44
N LEU A 166 -10.02 -16.80 13.34
CA LEU A 166 -8.55 -16.91 13.42
C LEU A 166 -8.09 -17.43 14.79
N LYS A 167 -8.70 -16.97 15.89
CA LYS A 167 -8.44 -17.51 17.25
C LYS A 167 -8.78 -19.00 17.30
N SER A 168 -9.92 -19.43 16.75
CA SER A 168 -10.34 -20.83 16.73
C SER A 168 -9.40 -21.73 15.92
N LEU A 169 -9.00 -21.27 14.72
CA LEU A 169 -8.06 -21.98 13.84
C LEU A 169 -6.68 -22.12 14.48
N LYS A 170 -6.20 -21.06 15.16
CA LYS A 170 -4.94 -21.11 15.91
C LYS A 170 -5.01 -22.08 17.09
N GLN A 171 -6.10 -22.06 17.88
CA GLN A 171 -6.30 -23.03 18.94
C GLN A 171 -6.34 -24.47 18.41
N GLU A 172 -6.94 -24.72 17.25
CA GLU A 172 -6.95 -26.04 16.64
C GLU A 172 -5.55 -26.46 16.18
N GLN A 173 -4.78 -25.55 15.58
CA GLN A 173 -3.38 -25.78 15.23
C GLN A 173 -2.52 -26.10 16.46
N ASP A 174 -2.66 -25.34 17.55
CA ASP A 174 -1.93 -25.57 18.80
C ASP A 174 -2.30 -26.94 19.43
N ARG A 175 -3.58 -27.35 19.36
CA ARG A 175 -4.02 -28.71 19.75
C ARG A 175 -3.37 -29.79 18.88
N ARG A 176 -3.40 -29.65 17.55
CA ARG A 176 -2.78 -30.60 16.61
C ARG A 176 -1.26 -30.72 16.84
N ILE A 177 -0.57 -29.61 17.07
CA ILE A 177 0.87 -29.59 17.44
C ILE A 177 1.10 -30.32 18.77
N THR A 178 0.23 -30.12 19.76
CA THR A 178 0.34 -30.77 21.07
C THR A 178 0.15 -32.29 20.98
N VAL A 179 -0.85 -32.75 20.22
CA VAL A 179 -1.07 -34.19 19.96
C VAL A 179 0.16 -34.79 19.25
N LEU A 180 0.65 -34.15 18.18
CA LEU A 180 1.81 -34.62 17.44
C LEU A 180 3.09 -34.69 18.31
N ARG A 181 3.28 -33.73 19.23
CA ARG A 181 4.36 -33.79 20.24
C ARG A 181 4.21 -34.99 21.18
N GLN A 182 3.00 -35.27 21.67
CA GLN A 182 2.73 -36.43 22.52
C GLN A 182 2.96 -37.75 21.78
N GLU A 183 2.61 -37.84 20.49
CA GLU A 183 2.88 -38.99 19.64
C GLU A 183 4.39 -39.22 19.44
N PHE A 184 5.15 -38.16 19.13
CA PHE A 184 6.61 -38.27 19.02
C PHE A 184 7.27 -38.64 20.36
N GLU A 185 6.82 -38.08 21.47
CA GLU A 185 7.33 -38.42 22.80
C GLU A 185 7.01 -39.88 23.17
N ARG A 186 5.80 -40.36 22.84
CA ARG A 186 5.42 -41.77 23.00
C ARG A 186 6.30 -42.68 22.16
N HIS A 187 6.49 -42.39 20.88
CA HIS A 187 7.34 -43.19 19.99
C HIS A 187 8.82 -43.18 20.43
N ALA A 188 9.34 -42.05 20.90
CA ALA A 188 10.68 -41.98 21.48
C ALA A 188 10.81 -42.87 22.72
N LYS A 189 9.83 -42.84 23.64
CA LYS A 189 9.78 -43.70 24.84
C LYS A 189 9.66 -45.19 24.48
N GLU A 190 8.80 -45.54 23.53
CA GLU A 190 8.65 -46.92 23.01
C GLU A 190 9.96 -47.44 22.41
N LEU A 191 10.64 -46.60 21.61
CA LEU A 191 11.91 -46.94 20.97
C LEU A 191 13.04 -47.09 21.99
N GLN A 192 13.13 -46.17 22.96
CA GLN A 192 14.09 -46.25 24.07
C GLN A 192 13.88 -47.55 24.87
N GLN A 193 12.64 -47.83 25.30
CA GLN A 193 12.34 -49.08 26.02
C GLN A 193 12.67 -50.33 25.21
N LYS A 194 12.43 -50.32 23.89
CA LYS A 194 12.78 -51.45 23.01
C LYS A 194 14.29 -51.71 22.99
N TYR A 195 15.11 -50.66 22.93
CA TYR A 195 16.58 -50.81 22.96
C TYR A 195 17.11 -51.10 24.37
N GLU A 196 16.52 -50.55 25.42
CA GLU A 196 16.88 -50.89 26.81
C GLU A 196 16.60 -52.36 27.13
N ARG A 197 15.45 -52.89 26.68
CA ARG A 197 15.11 -54.32 26.79
C ARG A 197 16.11 -55.20 26.03
N LYS A 198 16.45 -54.85 24.78
CA LYS A 198 17.49 -55.55 24.00
C LYS A 198 18.86 -55.53 24.69
N ARG A 199 19.29 -54.36 25.19
CA ARG A 199 20.55 -54.19 25.93
C ARG A 199 20.56 -54.95 27.25
N LYS A 200 19.41 -55.09 27.92
CA LYS A 200 19.28 -55.92 29.11
C LYS A 200 19.39 -57.41 28.74
N ALA A 201 18.58 -57.89 27.80
CA ALA A 201 18.60 -59.29 27.35
C ALA A 201 20.01 -59.75 26.93
N CYS A 202 20.72 -58.97 26.11
CA CYS A 202 22.09 -59.29 25.70
C CYS A 202 23.08 -59.36 26.89
N ARG A 203 22.92 -58.51 27.91
CA ARG A 203 23.74 -58.59 29.14
C ARG A 203 23.38 -59.81 29.97
N ASP A 204 22.10 -60.08 30.16
CA ASP A 204 21.60 -61.25 30.90
C ASP A 204 22.06 -62.57 30.23
N GLU A 205 22.06 -62.63 28.88
CA GLU A 205 22.59 -63.74 28.07
C GLU A 205 24.10 -63.93 28.25
N LEU A 206 24.90 -62.86 28.14
CA LEU A 206 26.35 -62.92 28.34
C LEU A 206 26.72 -63.29 29.79
N GLU A 207 25.99 -62.80 30.78
CA GLU A 207 26.16 -63.22 32.18
C GLU A 207 25.80 -64.69 32.38
N ALA A 208 24.75 -65.20 31.73
CA ALA A 208 24.37 -66.61 31.79
C ALA A 208 25.45 -67.50 31.15
N GLN A 209 25.97 -67.12 29.97
CA GLN A 209 27.09 -67.81 29.31
C GLN A 209 28.33 -67.83 30.22
N ARG A 210 28.72 -66.69 30.80
CA ARG A 210 29.85 -66.61 31.73
C ARG A 210 29.66 -67.49 32.97
N LYS A 211 28.45 -67.55 33.54
CA LYS A 211 28.11 -68.43 34.68
C LYS A 211 28.27 -69.90 34.30
N LEU A 212 27.71 -70.32 33.16
CA LEU A 212 27.83 -71.69 32.65
C LEU A 212 29.29 -72.08 32.33
N GLU A 213 30.07 -71.18 31.73
CA GLU A 213 31.49 -71.44 31.48
C GLU A 213 32.30 -71.56 32.78
N THR A 214 32.01 -70.70 33.76
CA THR A 214 32.64 -70.76 35.10
C THR A 214 32.33 -72.09 35.78
N GLN A 215 31.06 -72.51 35.82
CA GLN A 215 30.64 -73.81 36.34
C GLN A 215 31.34 -74.98 35.62
N ARG A 216 31.41 -74.95 34.28
CA ARG A 216 32.10 -75.98 33.49
C ARG A 216 33.61 -76.04 33.77
N ILE A 217 34.24 -74.91 34.09
CA ILE A 217 35.65 -74.85 34.51
C ILE A 217 35.81 -75.41 35.93
N GLU A 218 34.91 -75.08 36.85
CA GLU A 218 34.87 -75.62 38.22
C GLU A 218 34.67 -77.13 38.23
N GLU A 219 33.71 -77.66 37.47
CA GLU A 219 33.49 -79.11 37.29
C GLU A 219 34.75 -79.82 36.76
N LYS A 220 35.41 -79.27 35.73
CA LYS A 220 36.67 -79.81 35.19
C LYS A 220 37.79 -79.80 36.23
N LYS A 221 37.92 -78.72 37.02
CA LYS A 221 38.90 -78.61 38.11
C LYS A 221 38.60 -79.63 39.22
N ASN A 222 37.35 -79.73 39.65
CA ASN A 222 36.91 -80.69 40.67
C ASN A 222 37.12 -82.15 40.21
N ALA A 223 36.83 -82.46 38.94
CA ALA A 223 37.12 -83.78 38.36
C ALA A 223 38.63 -84.06 38.17
N HIS A 224 39.47 -83.02 38.03
CA HIS A 224 40.92 -83.18 38.06
C HIS A 224 41.43 -83.39 39.49
N ILE A 225 40.95 -82.62 40.48
CA ILE A 225 41.25 -82.79 41.90
C ILE A 225 40.85 -84.20 42.35
N ALA A 226 39.64 -84.68 42.02
CA ALA A 226 39.20 -86.03 42.33
C ALA A 226 40.13 -87.11 41.75
N ARG A 227 40.53 -86.98 40.47
CA ARG A 227 41.51 -87.90 39.85
C ARG A 227 42.87 -87.84 40.54
N LEU A 228 43.35 -86.64 40.87
CA LEU A 228 44.62 -86.44 41.57
C LEU A 228 44.59 -87.06 42.98
N MET A 229 43.49 -86.90 43.72
CA MET A 229 43.27 -87.57 45.01
C MET A 229 43.28 -89.10 44.85
N THR A 230 42.58 -89.68 43.87
CA THR A 230 42.63 -91.13 43.63
C THR A 230 44.02 -91.64 43.21
N ALA A 231 44.78 -90.84 42.46
CA ALA A 231 46.15 -91.17 42.06
C ALA A 231 47.11 -91.12 43.27
N HIS A 232 46.97 -90.12 44.14
CA HIS A 232 47.72 -90.05 45.40
C HIS A 232 47.36 -91.20 46.33
N GLU A 233 46.07 -91.53 46.52
CA GLU A 233 45.66 -92.67 47.35
C GLU A 233 46.25 -93.99 46.82
N LYS A 234 46.23 -94.20 45.50
CA LYS A 234 46.87 -95.35 44.85
C LYS A 234 48.39 -95.35 45.06
N ALA A 235 49.06 -94.22 44.88
CA ALA A 235 50.50 -94.10 45.10
C ALA A 235 50.87 -94.32 46.58
N PHE A 236 50.08 -93.84 47.53
CA PHE A 236 50.27 -94.14 48.96
C PHE A 236 50.04 -95.62 49.27
N GLY A 237 49.08 -96.27 48.60
CA GLY A 237 48.89 -97.72 48.65
C GLY A 237 50.09 -98.50 48.09
N GLU A 238 50.60 -98.10 46.92
CA GLU A 238 51.79 -98.69 46.29
C GLU A 238 53.05 -98.47 47.14
N ILE A 239 53.22 -97.30 47.77
CA ILE A 239 54.31 -97.03 48.71
C ILE A 239 54.19 -97.89 49.97
N LYS A 240 52.98 -98.03 50.55
CA LYS A 240 52.75 -98.94 51.69
C LYS A 240 53.07 -100.39 51.32
N ASN A 241 52.64 -100.84 50.14
CA ASN A 241 52.97 -102.18 49.64
C ASN A 241 54.47 -102.34 49.43
N TYR A 242 55.15 -101.37 48.80
CA TYR A 242 56.60 -101.38 48.62
C TYR A 242 57.37 -101.46 49.96
N TYR A 243 56.94 -100.74 51.00
CA TYR A 243 57.54 -100.87 52.32
C TYR A 243 57.18 -102.19 53.02
N ASN A 244 55.97 -102.73 52.83
CA ASN A 244 55.61 -104.07 53.30
C ASN A 244 56.48 -105.14 52.60
N ASP A 245 56.64 -105.06 51.28
CA ASP A 245 57.46 -105.96 50.47
C ASP A 245 58.94 -105.82 50.83
N ILE A 246 59.44 -104.61 51.13
CA ILE A 246 60.77 -104.41 51.72
C ILE A 246 60.86 -105.04 53.11
N THR A 247 59.87 -104.92 53.99
CA THR A 247 59.95 -105.57 55.31
C THR A 247 59.91 -107.09 55.20
N HIS A 248 59.19 -107.65 54.22
CA HIS A 248 59.20 -109.08 53.91
C HIS A 248 60.55 -109.52 53.32
N ASN A 249 61.04 -108.84 52.28
CA ASN A 249 62.36 -109.10 51.71
C ASN A 249 63.48 -108.90 52.73
N ASN A 250 63.38 -107.94 53.65
CA ASN A 250 64.35 -107.76 54.73
C ASN A 250 64.27 -108.91 55.74
N LEU A 251 63.09 -109.46 56.03
CA LEU A 251 62.92 -110.66 56.83
C LEU A 251 63.56 -111.89 56.16
N ASP A 252 63.39 -112.04 54.85
CA ASP A 252 63.97 -113.12 54.06
C ASP A 252 65.50 -112.93 53.84
N LEU A 253 65.96 -111.69 53.70
CA LEU A 253 67.39 -111.31 53.65
C LEU A 253 68.07 -111.48 55.01
N ILE A 254 67.40 -111.21 56.14
CA ILE A 254 67.91 -111.53 57.48
C ILE A 254 68.04 -113.05 57.67
N LYS A 255 67.19 -113.84 56.99
CA LYS A 255 67.32 -115.30 56.90
C LYS A 255 68.56 -115.69 56.09
N SER A 256 68.73 -115.16 54.87
CA SER A 256 69.85 -115.54 54.00
C SER A 256 71.19 -115.01 54.51
N LEU A 257 71.27 -113.80 55.06
CA LEU A 257 72.49 -113.25 55.66
C LEU A 257 72.98 -114.07 56.87
N LYS A 258 72.08 -114.78 57.57
CA LYS A 258 72.51 -115.75 58.60
C LYS A 258 73.21 -116.97 58.02
N GLU A 259 72.87 -117.38 56.81
CA GLU A 259 73.57 -118.44 56.07
C GLU A 259 74.88 -117.89 55.47
N GLU A 260 74.82 -116.68 54.90
CA GLU A 260 75.93 -116.04 54.17
C GLU A 260 77.06 -115.51 55.06
N VAL A 261 76.79 -115.16 56.34
CA VAL A 261 77.84 -114.93 57.36
C VAL A 261 78.70 -116.18 57.60
N GLY A 262 78.18 -117.38 57.28
CA GLY A 262 78.97 -118.62 57.22
C GLY A 262 79.95 -118.67 56.06
N GLU A 263 79.65 -118.01 54.93
CA GLU A 263 80.50 -117.96 53.74
C GLU A 263 81.47 -116.78 53.71
N MET A 264 81.07 -115.60 54.21
CA MET A 264 81.84 -114.36 54.11
C MET A 264 83.27 -114.45 54.69
N LYS A 265 83.48 -115.28 55.72
CA LYS A 265 84.83 -115.58 56.27
C LYS A 265 85.83 -116.17 55.26
N LYS A 266 85.39 -116.57 54.05
CA LYS A 266 86.26 -117.09 52.99
C LYS A 266 86.62 -116.09 51.90
N LYS A 267 85.94 -114.94 51.78
CA LYS A 267 86.07 -114.03 50.62
C LYS A 267 86.86 -112.74 50.86
N GLU A 268 87.10 -112.33 52.12
CA GLU A 268 87.91 -111.14 52.47
C GLU A 268 89.33 -111.13 51.87
N ALA A 269 89.86 -112.27 51.42
CA ALA A 269 91.19 -112.38 50.83
C ALA A 269 91.29 -111.96 49.34
N GLN A 270 90.22 -111.49 48.69
CA GLN A 270 90.21 -111.22 47.24
C GLN A 270 90.14 -109.75 46.81
N ASP A 271 89.63 -108.84 47.65
CA ASP A 271 89.21 -107.50 47.21
C ASP A 271 90.33 -106.44 47.17
N GLU A 272 91.56 -106.79 47.57
CA GLU A 272 92.73 -105.88 47.56
C GLU A 272 93.16 -105.42 46.15
N LYS A 273 92.55 -105.98 45.09
CA LYS A 273 92.87 -105.70 43.68
C LYS A 273 92.03 -104.60 43.01
N LEU A 274 90.87 -104.21 43.58
CA LEU A 274 89.93 -103.28 42.92
C LEU A 274 90.32 -101.78 43.03
N MET A 275 91.28 -101.44 43.88
CA MET A 275 91.68 -100.03 44.14
C MET A 275 92.35 -99.30 42.96
N PHE A 276 92.79 -100.02 41.91
CA PHE A 276 93.52 -99.40 40.79
C PHE A 276 92.60 -98.82 39.69
N GLU A 277 91.41 -99.41 39.47
CA GLU A 277 90.53 -99.03 38.35
C GLU A 277 89.86 -97.66 38.56
N ILE A 278 89.52 -97.34 39.82
CA ILE A 278 88.86 -96.08 40.23
C ILE A 278 89.70 -94.83 39.88
N ALA A 279 91.04 -94.97 39.82
CA ALA A 279 91.95 -93.88 39.54
C ALA A 279 91.96 -93.43 38.05
N GLN A 280 91.65 -94.32 37.10
CA GLN A 280 91.61 -93.95 35.68
C GLN A 280 90.29 -93.24 35.32
N GLU A 281 89.17 -93.68 35.88
CA GLU A 281 87.84 -93.16 35.53
C GLU A 281 87.69 -91.67 35.90
N ASN A 282 88.24 -91.25 37.04
CA ASN A 282 88.26 -89.83 37.45
C ASN A 282 88.99 -88.91 36.45
N LYS A 283 89.95 -89.43 35.68
CA LYS A 283 90.69 -88.63 34.69
C LYS A 283 89.83 -88.39 33.44
N ARG A 284 88.98 -89.36 33.06
CA ARG A 284 88.07 -89.33 31.90
C ARG A 284 86.97 -88.27 32.03
N MET A 285 86.46 -88.04 33.24
CA MET A 285 85.32 -87.16 33.49
C MET A 285 85.66 -85.66 33.58
N SER A 286 86.95 -85.30 33.57
CA SER A 286 87.41 -83.91 33.72
C SER A 286 87.13 -83.02 32.49
N GLU A 287 87.21 -83.57 31.28
CA GLU A 287 87.03 -82.82 30.03
C GLU A 287 85.56 -82.48 29.72
N PRO A 288 84.59 -83.42 29.89
CA PRO A 288 83.16 -83.11 29.73
C PRO A 288 82.67 -82.00 30.67
N LEU A 289 83.14 -82.00 31.93
CA LEU A 289 82.79 -80.98 32.93
C LEU A 289 83.25 -79.58 32.49
N LYS A 290 84.46 -79.48 31.91
CA LYS A 290 85.00 -78.20 31.42
C LYS A 290 84.21 -77.66 30.22
N ARG A 291 83.75 -78.53 29.31
CA ARG A 291 82.86 -78.13 28.19
C ARG A 291 81.51 -77.64 28.70
N ALA A 292 80.88 -78.38 29.61
CA ALA A 292 79.59 -78.02 30.21
C ALA A 292 79.62 -76.65 30.92
N LEU A 293 80.70 -76.33 31.64
CA LEU A 293 80.87 -75.02 32.29
C LEU A 293 80.98 -73.87 31.27
N GLN A 294 81.74 -74.06 30.19
CA GLN A 294 81.84 -73.06 29.11
C GLN A 294 80.51 -72.82 28.40
N ASP A 295 79.70 -73.87 28.21
CA ASP A 295 78.39 -73.73 27.57
C ASP A 295 77.36 -73.07 28.51
N VAL A 296 77.42 -73.32 29.82
CA VAL A 296 76.64 -72.55 30.82
C VAL A 296 77.01 -71.06 30.79
N GLU A 297 78.27 -70.71 30.59
CA GLU A 297 78.73 -69.32 30.53
C GLU A 297 78.28 -68.61 29.23
N LYS A 298 78.33 -69.30 28.08
CA LYS A 298 77.73 -68.84 26.82
C LYS A 298 76.21 -68.67 26.91
N LEU A 299 75.51 -69.61 27.57
CA LEU A 299 74.07 -69.51 27.76
C LEU A 299 73.69 -68.33 28.67
N ARG A 300 74.47 -68.07 29.73
CA ARG A 300 74.28 -66.88 30.60
C ARG A 300 74.44 -65.57 29.83
N THR A 301 75.47 -65.44 28.99
CA THR A 301 75.66 -64.24 28.16
C THR A 301 74.60 -64.10 27.06
N SER A 302 74.15 -65.21 26.45
CA SER A 302 73.01 -65.19 25.52
C SER A 302 71.70 -64.76 26.21
N ILE A 303 71.49 -65.15 27.47
CA ILE A 303 70.32 -64.77 28.26
C ILE A 303 70.34 -63.27 28.59
N THR A 304 71.48 -62.69 28.98
CA THR A 304 71.57 -61.24 29.27
C THR A 304 71.33 -60.39 28.02
N VAL A 305 71.89 -60.77 26.87
CA VAL A 305 71.63 -60.12 25.58
C VAL A 305 70.15 -60.21 25.19
N TYR A 306 69.53 -61.39 25.36
CA TYR A 306 68.09 -61.56 25.09
C TYR A 306 67.21 -60.71 26.02
N HIS A 307 67.58 -60.56 27.30
CA HIS A 307 66.88 -59.67 28.21
C HIS A 307 67.01 -58.19 27.84
N ALA A 308 68.19 -57.73 27.39
CA ALA A 308 68.41 -56.37 26.90
C ALA A 308 67.55 -56.09 25.66
N ALA A 309 67.62 -56.95 24.64
CA ALA A 309 66.81 -56.83 23.41
C ALA A 309 65.29 -56.86 23.71
N LYS A 310 64.85 -57.64 24.71
CA LYS A 310 63.45 -57.66 25.15
C LYS A 310 63.03 -56.37 25.88
N LEU A 311 63.96 -55.64 26.48
CA LEU A 311 63.71 -54.32 27.07
C LEU A 311 63.60 -53.25 25.97
N GLU A 312 64.54 -53.24 25.02
CA GLU A 312 64.53 -52.35 23.85
C GLU A 312 63.26 -52.53 23.02
N LEU A 313 62.85 -53.78 22.75
CA LEU A 313 61.60 -54.10 22.05
C LEU A 313 60.36 -53.55 22.78
N ARG A 314 60.36 -53.48 24.12
CA ARG A 314 59.27 -52.84 24.87
C ARG A 314 59.30 -51.32 24.72
N GLY A 315 60.47 -50.70 24.76
CA GLY A 315 60.65 -49.27 24.52
C GLY A 315 60.17 -48.87 23.12
N ALA A 316 60.62 -49.59 22.08
CA ALA A 316 60.20 -49.39 20.70
C ALA A 316 58.69 -49.58 20.52
N LYS A 317 58.07 -50.60 21.16
CA LYS A 317 56.61 -50.78 21.12
C LYS A 317 55.84 -49.66 21.81
N ALA A 318 56.33 -49.13 22.92
CA ALA A 318 55.70 -48.00 23.60
C ALA A 318 55.79 -46.72 22.74
N GLN A 319 56.94 -46.46 22.13
CA GLN A 319 57.13 -45.35 21.19
C GLN A 319 56.23 -45.47 19.96
N LEU A 320 56.12 -46.68 19.39
CA LEU A 320 55.29 -46.97 18.23
C LEU A 320 53.80 -46.73 18.54
N LEU A 321 53.31 -47.15 19.71
CA LEU A 321 51.93 -46.90 20.13
C LEU A 321 51.63 -45.40 20.28
N VAL A 322 52.56 -44.62 20.85
CA VAL A 322 52.43 -43.15 20.93
C VAL A 322 52.43 -42.51 19.54
N LEU A 323 53.25 -42.99 18.62
CA LEU A 323 53.28 -42.51 17.23
C LEU A 323 52.01 -42.91 16.46
N GLU A 324 51.43 -44.09 16.71
CA GLU A 324 50.14 -44.50 16.14
C GLU A 324 48.99 -43.60 16.65
N GLU A 325 48.94 -43.28 17.94
CA GLU A 325 47.97 -42.34 18.50
C GLU A 325 48.12 -40.93 17.91
N GLN A 326 49.35 -40.43 17.81
CA GLN A 326 49.65 -39.13 17.18
C GLN A 326 49.26 -39.11 15.70
N HIS A 327 49.57 -40.18 14.96
CA HIS A 327 49.20 -40.30 13.55
C HIS A 327 47.67 -40.37 13.37
N ALA A 328 46.96 -41.10 14.24
CA ALA A 328 45.50 -41.16 14.21
C ALA A 328 44.86 -39.79 14.51
N ALA A 329 45.39 -39.04 15.48
CA ALA A 329 44.95 -37.67 15.77
C ALA A 329 45.20 -36.72 14.58
N LEU A 330 46.42 -36.71 14.03
CA LEU A 330 46.80 -35.91 12.85
C LEU A 330 45.95 -36.26 11.62
N ALA A 331 45.68 -37.54 11.37
CA ALA A 331 44.83 -37.97 10.27
C ALA A 331 43.37 -37.48 10.43
N TRP A 332 42.83 -37.51 11.66
CA TRP A 332 41.51 -36.97 11.94
C TRP A 332 41.45 -35.43 11.79
N GLU A 333 42.46 -34.72 12.32
CA GLU A 333 42.56 -33.26 12.14
C GLU A 333 42.67 -32.88 10.66
N PHE A 334 43.47 -33.62 9.89
CA PHE A 334 43.63 -33.43 8.45
C PHE A 334 42.31 -33.66 7.67
N GLU A 335 41.57 -34.72 7.97
CA GLU A 335 40.25 -34.99 7.39
C GLU A 335 39.26 -33.84 7.71
N VAL A 336 39.22 -33.37 8.96
CA VAL A 336 38.37 -32.23 9.36
C VAL A 336 38.79 -30.94 8.65
N LEU A 337 40.09 -30.71 8.47
CA LEU A 337 40.63 -29.57 7.70
C LEU A 337 40.28 -29.66 6.22
N GLN A 338 40.38 -30.84 5.59
CA GLN A 338 39.97 -31.07 4.21
C GLN A 338 38.47 -30.81 4.00
N GLN A 339 37.61 -31.32 4.89
CA GLN A 339 36.17 -31.09 4.82
C GLN A 339 35.81 -29.61 4.97
N ARG A 340 36.47 -28.89 5.89
CA ARG A 340 36.32 -27.42 6.03
C ARG A 340 36.81 -26.68 4.80
N PHE A 341 37.95 -27.06 4.23
CA PHE A 341 38.47 -26.45 3.01
C PHE A 341 37.52 -26.66 1.83
N ALA A 342 37.01 -27.88 1.64
CA ALA A 342 36.02 -28.20 0.61
C ALA A 342 34.68 -27.47 0.80
N GLN A 343 34.31 -27.12 2.04
CA GLN A 343 33.18 -26.23 2.31
C GLN A 343 33.47 -24.79 1.90
N VAL A 344 34.58 -24.21 2.39
CA VAL A 344 34.97 -22.83 2.06
C VAL A 344 35.17 -22.63 0.55
N GLN A 345 35.70 -23.64 -0.15
CA GLN A 345 35.87 -23.59 -1.60
C GLN A 345 34.53 -23.62 -2.36
N ARG A 346 33.51 -24.32 -1.85
CA ARG A 346 32.13 -24.26 -2.38
C ARG A 346 31.50 -22.89 -2.11
N GLU A 347 31.58 -22.40 -0.88
CA GLU A 347 31.07 -21.07 -0.50
C GLU A 347 31.71 -19.95 -1.33
N HIS A 348 33.02 -20.04 -1.60
CA HIS A 348 33.73 -19.12 -2.49
C HIS A 348 33.27 -19.24 -3.95
N GLY A 349 33.03 -20.46 -4.46
CA GLY A 349 32.48 -20.69 -5.80
C GLY A 349 31.09 -20.07 -5.94
N GLU A 350 30.17 -20.43 -5.03
CA GLU A 350 28.81 -19.90 -4.97
C GLU A 350 28.78 -18.36 -4.87
N LEU A 351 29.68 -17.77 -4.07
CA LEU A 351 29.79 -16.31 -3.96
C LEU A 351 30.34 -15.67 -5.25
N SER A 352 31.29 -16.32 -5.93
CA SER A 352 31.82 -15.86 -7.21
C SER A 352 30.75 -15.89 -8.30
N ASP A 353 29.97 -16.97 -8.38
CA ASP A 353 28.87 -17.12 -9.33
C ASP A 353 27.75 -16.10 -9.06
N GLN A 354 27.37 -15.90 -7.79
CA GLN A 354 26.41 -14.86 -7.39
C GLN A 354 26.91 -13.45 -7.72
N PHE A 355 28.19 -13.17 -7.51
CA PHE A 355 28.81 -11.88 -7.85
C PHE A 355 28.81 -11.64 -9.36
N GLN A 356 29.18 -12.64 -10.17
CA GLN A 356 29.11 -12.56 -11.63
C GLN A 356 27.66 -12.37 -12.11
N SER A 357 26.70 -13.15 -11.61
CA SER A 357 25.28 -13.00 -11.94
C SER A 357 24.76 -11.62 -11.58
N SER A 358 25.13 -11.08 -10.42
CA SER A 358 24.74 -9.73 -9.98
C SER A 358 25.34 -8.64 -10.88
N ILE A 359 26.60 -8.79 -11.30
CA ILE A 359 27.22 -7.90 -12.29
C ILE A 359 26.46 -7.94 -13.62
N TYR A 360 26.16 -9.12 -14.16
CA TYR A 360 25.42 -9.25 -15.42
C TYR A 360 24.00 -8.63 -15.30
N ASP A 361 23.30 -8.86 -14.19
CA ASP A 361 22.01 -8.24 -13.89
C ASP A 361 22.08 -6.71 -13.88
N VAL A 362 23.08 -6.13 -13.22
CA VAL A 362 23.28 -4.68 -13.13
C VAL A 362 23.69 -4.11 -14.49
N GLN A 363 24.58 -4.79 -15.23
CA GLN A 363 24.97 -4.41 -16.58
C GLN A 363 23.78 -4.46 -17.55
N GLN A 364 22.93 -5.49 -17.48
CA GLN A 364 21.74 -5.62 -18.31
C GLN A 364 20.71 -4.52 -17.99
N LYS A 365 20.41 -4.28 -16.70
CA LYS A 365 19.48 -3.22 -16.26
C LYS A 365 19.98 -1.83 -16.66
N THR A 366 21.28 -1.57 -16.49
CA THR A 366 21.90 -0.29 -16.86
C THR A 366 21.97 -0.13 -18.38
N GLY A 367 22.30 -1.20 -19.11
CA GLY A 367 22.32 -1.23 -20.58
C GLY A 367 20.94 -0.97 -21.18
N LEU A 368 19.89 -1.62 -20.67
CA LEU A 368 18.51 -1.36 -21.08
C LEU A 368 18.06 0.07 -20.76
N LYS A 369 18.46 0.63 -19.61
CA LYS A 369 18.17 2.02 -19.24
C LYS A 369 18.90 3.00 -20.17
N ASN A 370 20.16 2.74 -20.49
CA ASN A 370 20.97 3.56 -21.40
C ASN A 370 20.40 3.51 -22.82
N LEU A 371 20.08 2.32 -23.34
CA LEU A 371 19.45 2.14 -24.65
C LEU A 371 18.09 2.86 -24.73
N LEU A 372 17.29 2.83 -23.65
CA LEU A 372 16.03 3.58 -23.59
C LEU A 372 16.25 5.10 -23.56
N LEU A 373 17.30 5.58 -22.88
CA LEU A 373 17.66 6.99 -22.87
C LEU A 373 18.19 7.44 -24.23
N GLU A 374 19.02 6.63 -24.89
CA GLU A 374 19.51 6.83 -26.25
C GLU A 374 18.35 6.90 -27.24
N LYS A 375 17.42 5.93 -27.23
CA LYS A 375 16.23 5.96 -28.10
C LYS A 375 15.30 7.14 -27.81
N LYS A 376 15.24 7.63 -26.56
CA LYS A 376 14.54 8.89 -26.24
C LYS A 376 15.29 10.11 -26.75
N MET A 377 16.62 10.13 -26.69
CA MET A 377 17.47 11.17 -27.26
C MET A 377 17.29 11.24 -28.78
N ASP A 378 17.40 10.10 -29.47
CA ASP A 378 17.15 9.95 -30.91
C ASP A 378 15.79 10.53 -31.30
N ALA A 379 14.72 10.12 -30.59
CA ALA A 379 13.37 10.56 -30.86
C ALA A 379 13.13 12.06 -30.56
N MET A 380 13.84 12.63 -29.58
CA MET A 380 13.79 14.06 -29.29
C MET A 380 14.62 14.87 -30.29
N THR A 381 15.75 14.33 -30.76
CA THR A 381 16.60 14.94 -31.80
C THR A 381 15.87 14.97 -33.13
N LEU A 382 15.26 13.86 -33.56
CA LEU A 382 14.45 13.80 -34.78
C LEU A 382 13.23 14.75 -34.72
N ARG A 383 12.62 14.92 -33.54
CA ARG A 383 11.57 15.94 -33.33
C ARG A 383 12.10 17.36 -33.41
N LEU A 384 13.31 17.62 -32.90
CA LEU A 384 13.98 18.92 -33.00
C LEU A 384 14.29 19.24 -34.47
N GLU A 385 14.96 18.33 -35.18
CA GLU A 385 15.27 18.42 -36.62
C GLU A 385 14.00 18.68 -37.45
N HIS A 386 12.90 17.97 -37.16
CA HIS A 386 11.63 18.19 -37.85
C HIS A 386 11.04 19.58 -37.55
N LYS A 387 11.14 20.08 -36.31
CA LYS A 387 10.66 21.41 -35.93
C LYS A 387 11.56 22.53 -36.47
N ASP A 388 12.87 22.32 -36.56
CA ASP A 388 13.80 23.24 -37.19
C ASP A 388 13.58 23.29 -38.72
N ALA A 389 13.27 22.15 -39.35
CA ALA A 389 12.88 22.12 -40.76
C ALA A 389 11.57 22.88 -41.02
N GLU A 390 10.50 22.62 -40.25
CA GLU A 390 9.25 23.38 -40.31
C GLU A 390 9.48 24.89 -40.09
N LEU A 391 10.30 25.26 -39.11
CA LEU A 391 10.62 26.65 -38.80
C LEU A 391 11.38 27.32 -39.95
N ASN A 392 12.35 26.63 -40.56
CA ASN A 392 13.10 27.13 -41.71
C ASN A 392 12.20 27.31 -42.94
N GLU A 393 11.29 26.37 -43.22
CA GLU A 393 10.30 26.53 -44.30
C GLU A 393 9.40 27.75 -44.06
N LEU A 394 8.87 27.92 -42.85
CA LEU A 394 8.05 29.08 -42.48
C LEU A 394 8.81 30.40 -42.64
N LEU A 395 10.08 30.46 -42.23
CA LEU A 395 10.93 31.64 -42.38
C LEU A 395 11.21 31.97 -43.86
N LEU A 396 11.48 30.96 -44.70
CA LEU A 396 11.66 31.11 -46.14
C LEU A 396 10.38 31.60 -46.84
N HIS A 397 9.23 31.05 -46.49
CA HIS A 397 7.94 31.44 -47.07
C HIS A 397 7.50 32.85 -46.65
N ALA A 398 7.71 33.23 -45.39
CA ALA A 398 7.22 34.49 -44.85
C ALA A 398 8.12 35.70 -45.15
N LYS A 399 9.34 35.50 -45.69
CA LYS A 399 10.27 36.55 -46.17
C LYS A 399 10.54 37.68 -45.15
N LEU A 400 10.61 37.35 -43.86
CA LEU A 400 10.94 38.33 -42.83
C LEU A 400 12.40 38.76 -42.92
N GLU A 401 12.68 40.01 -42.52
CA GLU A 401 14.03 40.53 -42.37
C GLU A 401 14.77 39.77 -41.24
N PRO A 402 15.94 39.14 -41.51
CA PRO A 402 16.63 38.31 -40.52
C PRO A 402 16.91 39.03 -39.19
N ALA A 403 17.35 40.29 -39.26
CA ALA A 403 17.69 41.11 -38.10
C ALA A 403 16.50 41.41 -37.15
N LEU A 404 15.26 41.32 -37.64
CA LEU A 404 14.06 41.42 -36.81
C LEU A 404 13.70 40.08 -36.18
N VAL A 405 13.85 38.97 -36.92
CA VAL A 405 13.61 37.61 -36.42
C VAL A 405 14.57 37.28 -35.28
N ASP A 406 15.87 37.54 -35.46
CA ASP A 406 16.89 37.22 -34.45
C ASP A 406 16.71 38.04 -33.17
N ARG A 407 16.26 39.30 -33.28
CA ARG A 407 15.92 40.15 -32.12
C ARG A 407 14.71 39.63 -31.35
N VAL A 408 13.71 39.09 -32.05
CA VAL A 408 12.52 38.50 -31.42
C VAL A 408 12.85 37.14 -30.79
N LYS A 409 13.67 36.32 -31.44
CA LYS A 409 14.21 35.06 -30.88
C LYS A 409 14.97 35.32 -29.59
N GLY A 410 16.01 36.18 -29.61
CA GLY A 410 16.80 36.48 -28.42
C GLY A 410 15.96 36.99 -27.24
N ARG A 411 15.00 37.89 -27.48
CA ARG A 411 14.08 38.35 -26.42
C ARG A 411 13.16 37.25 -25.89
N LEU A 412 12.76 36.29 -26.73
CA LEU A 412 11.97 35.13 -26.30
C LEU A 412 12.83 34.16 -25.50
N ASP A 413 14.08 33.94 -25.91
CA ASP A 413 15.05 33.11 -25.20
C ASP A 413 15.37 33.68 -23.81
N ASP A 414 15.55 35.00 -23.68
CA ASP A 414 15.69 35.69 -22.38
C ASP A 414 14.47 35.46 -21.46
N ILE A 415 13.25 35.55 -22.01
CA ILE A 415 12.01 35.30 -21.26
C ILE A 415 11.91 33.84 -20.83
N MET A 416 12.32 32.90 -21.69
CA MET A 416 12.35 31.47 -21.38
C MET A 416 13.42 31.13 -20.35
N ALA A 417 14.60 31.76 -20.43
CA ALA A 417 15.68 31.63 -19.46
C ALA A 417 15.26 32.12 -18.07
N ASN A 418 14.62 33.30 -17.99
CA ASN A 418 14.09 33.84 -16.73
C ASN A 418 13.01 32.94 -16.14
N LYS A 419 12.00 32.51 -16.93
CA LYS A 419 10.97 31.58 -16.43
C LYS A 419 11.55 30.23 -15.96
N ASN A 420 12.59 29.72 -16.62
CA ASN A 420 13.30 28.51 -16.20
C ASN A 420 14.15 28.74 -14.94
N HIS A 421 14.58 29.98 -14.67
CA HIS A 421 15.20 30.36 -13.41
C HIS A 421 14.16 30.40 -12.29
N ASP A 422 13.07 31.14 -12.46
CA ASP A 422 11.95 31.25 -11.52
C ASP A 422 11.41 29.87 -11.12
N LEU A 423 11.22 28.96 -12.09
CA LEU A 423 10.80 27.58 -11.83
C LEU A 423 11.77 26.83 -10.90
N ARG A 424 13.09 26.95 -11.11
CA ARG A 424 14.10 26.32 -10.25
C ARG A 424 14.17 26.95 -8.87
N GLU A 425 13.83 28.22 -8.73
CA GLU A 425 13.73 28.86 -7.41
C GLU A 425 12.50 28.36 -6.66
N LEU A 426 11.33 28.35 -7.30
CA LEU A 426 10.09 27.80 -6.74
C LEU A 426 10.21 26.31 -6.38
N GLU A 427 10.91 25.50 -7.18
CA GLU A 427 11.22 24.10 -6.85
C GLU A 427 12.07 23.97 -5.57
N LYS A 428 13.09 24.82 -5.38
CA LYS A 428 13.91 24.86 -4.15
C LYS A 428 13.10 25.32 -2.96
N GLU A 429 12.27 26.35 -3.10
CA GLU A 429 11.38 26.84 -2.04
C GLU A 429 10.40 25.74 -1.61
N LEU A 430 9.76 25.06 -2.55
CA LEU A 430 8.82 23.99 -2.27
C LEU A 430 9.51 22.78 -1.61
N ALA A 431 10.75 22.46 -2.00
CA ALA A 431 11.58 21.47 -1.31
C ALA A 431 11.93 21.92 0.13
N ASN A 432 12.24 23.19 0.36
CA ASN A 432 12.54 23.74 1.68
C ASN A 432 11.30 23.76 2.59
N ILE A 433 10.14 24.16 2.08
CA ILE A 433 8.85 24.09 2.79
C ILE A 433 8.52 22.64 3.15
N SER A 434 8.73 21.69 2.22
CA SER A 434 8.53 20.26 2.47
C SER A 434 9.47 19.70 3.54
N ARG A 435 10.69 20.25 3.67
CA ARG A 435 11.63 19.92 4.75
C ARG A 435 11.14 20.49 6.10
N LEU A 436 10.80 21.77 6.14
CA LEU A 436 10.29 22.45 7.34
C LEU A 436 8.99 21.79 7.86
N GLN A 437 8.11 21.34 6.97
CA GLN A 437 6.90 20.60 7.34
C GLN A 437 7.21 19.25 8.03
N LYS A 438 8.24 18.53 7.56
CA LYS A 438 8.71 17.28 8.20
C LYS A 438 9.35 17.55 9.56
N GLU A 439 10.17 18.59 9.66
CA GLU A 439 10.81 19.03 10.92
C GLU A 439 9.75 19.44 11.95
N LEU A 440 8.71 20.18 11.53
CA LEU A 440 7.57 20.54 12.39
C LEU A 440 6.78 19.32 12.85
N THR A 441 6.55 18.36 11.95
CA THR A 441 5.83 17.11 12.28
C THR A 441 6.60 16.31 13.34
N ALA A 442 7.90 16.12 13.16
CA ALA A 442 8.75 15.43 14.13
C ALA A 442 8.82 16.17 15.49
N ALA A 443 8.83 17.51 15.49
CA ALA A 443 8.78 18.30 16.71
C ALA A 443 7.43 18.20 17.44
N MET A 444 6.32 18.11 16.71
CA MET A 444 4.99 17.86 17.27
C MET A 444 4.90 16.45 17.87
N GLU A 445 5.36 15.42 17.17
CA GLU A 445 5.42 14.03 17.67
C GLU A 445 6.26 13.94 18.95
N LEU A 446 7.44 14.58 18.99
CA LEU A 446 8.27 14.65 20.18
C LEU A 446 7.52 15.31 21.35
N LYS A 447 6.86 16.45 21.14
CA LYS A 447 6.08 17.12 22.20
C LYS A 447 4.87 16.33 22.67
N MET A 448 4.15 15.64 21.78
CA MET A 448 3.04 14.77 22.19
C MET A 448 3.55 13.58 23.03
N SER A 449 4.72 13.03 22.68
CA SER A 449 5.37 11.99 23.49
C SER A 449 5.83 12.48 24.87
N GLU A 450 6.32 13.72 25.00
CA GLU A 450 6.66 14.32 26.31
C GLU A 450 5.43 14.45 27.23
N PHE A 451 4.25 14.71 26.67
CA PHE A 451 2.98 14.77 27.42
C PHE A 451 2.28 13.41 27.57
N GLY A 452 2.92 12.31 27.14
CA GLY A 452 2.39 10.96 27.30
C GLY A 452 1.24 10.58 26.36
N LEU A 453 1.05 11.33 25.27
CA LEU A 453 0.02 11.09 24.25
C LEU A 453 0.60 10.27 23.08
N PRO A 454 0.17 9.01 22.87
CA PRO A 454 0.60 8.21 21.74
C PRO A 454 0.08 8.79 20.41
N VAL A 455 0.92 8.83 19.38
CA VAL A 455 0.56 9.37 18.06
C VAL A 455 -0.62 8.58 17.43
N ASP A 456 -0.75 7.30 17.79
CA ASP A 456 -1.83 6.42 17.34
C ASP A 456 -3.24 6.82 17.86
N GLU A 457 -3.34 7.59 18.95
CA GLU A 457 -4.63 7.99 19.55
C GLU A 457 -5.31 9.16 18.81
N LEU A 458 -4.57 9.90 17.98
CA LEU A 458 -5.11 11.09 17.28
C LEU A 458 -6.07 10.74 16.14
N GLY A 459 -6.03 9.50 15.62
CA GLY A 459 -6.95 9.03 14.57
C GLY A 459 -6.78 9.71 13.20
N PHE A 460 -5.77 10.56 13.01
CA PHE A 460 -5.38 11.14 11.73
C PHE A 460 -3.85 11.09 11.55
N THR A 461 -3.41 10.68 10.36
CA THR A 461 -1.99 10.74 9.98
C THR A 461 -1.67 12.08 9.34
N THR A 462 -0.54 12.69 9.69
CA THR A 462 0.01 13.87 9.00
C THR A 462 0.40 13.51 7.56
N ALA A 463 -0.51 13.74 6.62
CA ALA A 463 -0.28 13.48 5.20
C ALA A 463 0.80 14.42 4.65
N THR A 464 2.06 13.97 4.68
CA THR A 464 3.14 14.60 3.90
C THR A 464 2.84 14.36 2.42
N ARG A 465 2.21 15.35 1.78
CA ARG A 465 1.95 15.37 0.34
C ARG A 465 3.29 15.38 -0.39
N GLY A 466 3.78 14.19 -0.73
CA GLY A 466 5.02 14.02 -1.49
C GLY A 466 4.98 14.82 -2.79
N LEU A 467 6.10 15.48 -3.11
CA LEU A 467 6.23 16.19 -4.38
C LEU A 467 5.91 15.24 -5.56
N PRO A 468 5.15 15.69 -6.57
CA PRO A 468 4.97 14.95 -7.80
C PRO A 468 6.30 14.95 -8.60
N GLY A 469 7.18 14.01 -8.27
CA GLY A 469 8.52 13.90 -8.86
C GLY A 469 9.39 12.75 -8.30
N ALA A 470 9.07 12.24 -7.11
CA ALA A 470 9.76 11.08 -6.53
C ALA A 470 9.29 9.74 -7.14
N THR A 471 9.60 9.50 -8.42
CA THR A 471 9.32 8.21 -9.07
C THR A 471 10.32 7.14 -8.64
N GLY A 472 9.83 6.00 -8.11
CA GLY A 472 10.59 4.74 -8.15
C GLY A 472 11.16 4.23 -6.82
N GLY A 473 10.33 4.09 -5.79
CA GLY A 473 10.64 3.27 -4.61
C GLY A 473 9.40 2.51 -4.16
N ALA A 474 9.33 1.20 -4.43
CA ALA A 474 8.19 0.38 -4.02
C ALA A 474 8.11 0.29 -2.48
N PRO A 475 6.89 0.26 -1.88
CA PRO A 475 6.74 0.07 -0.44
C PRO A 475 7.10 -1.38 -0.08
N SER A 476 8.36 -1.58 0.32
CA SER A 476 8.84 -2.86 0.82
C SER A 476 8.25 -3.13 2.21
N ALA A 477 7.17 -3.89 2.25
CA ALA A 477 6.57 -4.39 3.48
C ALA A 477 7.48 -5.44 4.16
N VAL A 478 8.50 -4.98 4.88
CA VAL A 478 9.28 -5.84 5.78
C VAL A 478 8.54 -5.96 7.10
N LYS A 479 7.98 -7.14 7.35
CA LYS A 479 7.37 -7.51 8.63
C LYS A 479 8.38 -7.34 9.76
N SER A 480 7.97 -6.68 10.83
CA SER A 480 8.70 -6.64 12.10
C SER A 480 8.74 -8.03 12.74
N ALA A 481 9.78 -8.81 12.42
CA ALA A 481 10.10 -10.05 13.11
C ALA A 481 10.93 -9.74 14.36
N THR A 482 10.27 -9.44 15.48
CA THR A 482 10.89 -9.27 16.81
C THR A 482 11.35 -10.62 17.38
N GLY A 483 12.40 -11.19 16.78
CA GLY A 483 13.12 -12.36 17.29
C GLY A 483 14.15 -11.96 18.33
N ALA A 484 13.75 -11.83 19.60
CA ALA A 484 14.65 -11.51 20.71
C ALA A 484 15.61 -12.69 21.02
N ALA A 485 16.79 -12.69 20.40
CA ALA A 485 17.88 -13.61 20.71
C ALA A 485 18.92 -12.96 21.65
N LEU A 486 18.71 -13.05 22.97
CA LEU A 486 19.74 -12.70 23.94
C LEU A 486 20.93 -13.68 23.80
N ARG A 487 22.01 -13.26 23.14
CA ARG A 487 23.33 -13.88 23.30
C ARG A 487 24.06 -13.19 24.45
N LYS A 488 24.35 -13.96 25.51
CA LYS A 488 25.17 -13.55 26.65
C LYS A 488 26.59 -13.19 26.19
N PRO A 489 27.28 -12.22 26.84
CA PRO A 489 28.70 -12.03 26.64
C PRO A 489 29.49 -13.20 27.27
N ALA A 490 30.34 -13.85 26.48
CA ALA A 490 31.27 -14.85 27.00
C ALA A 490 32.47 -14.13 27.64
N HIS A 491 32.70 -14.36 28.93
CA HIS A 491 33.84 -13.79 29.65
C HIS A 491 35.17 -14.38 29.16
N LYS A 492 36.20 -13.54 29.14
CA LYS A 492 37.60 -13.93 28.95
C LYS A 492 38.12 -14.78 30.11
N ALA A 493 39.01 -15.71 29.74
CA ALA A 493 40.17 -16.17 30.50
C ALA A 493 39.95 -16.74 31.91
N VAL A 494 40.05 -18.07 32.00
CA VAL A 494 40.72 -18.74 33.12
C VAL A 494 42.00 -19.38 32.57
N VAL A 495 43.15 -18.92 33.06
CA VAL A 495 44.43 -19.57 32.85
C VAL A 495 44.64 -20.54 34.02
N THR A 496 44.67 -21.84 33.74
CA THR A 496 45.19 -22.84 34.69
C THR A 496 46.54 -23.34 34.18
N ALA A 497 47.60 -22.79 34.73
CA ALA A 497 48.93 -23.39 34.61
C ALA A 497 48.96 -24.68 35.44
N ALA A 498 49.43 -25.77 34.85
CA ALA A 498 49.87 -26.96 35.55
C ALA A 498 51.35 -27.17 35.22
N ALA A 499 52.22 -26.87 36.18
CA ALA A 499 53.63 -27.23 36.13
C ALA A 499 53.85 -28.50 36.98
N PRO A 500 54.81 -29.37 36.62
CA PRO A 500 54.98 -30.67 37.27
C PRO A 500 55.80 -30.60 38.56
N ASN A 501 55.50 -31.51 39.48
CA ASN A 501 56.41 -32.17 40.41
C ASN A 501 55.77 -33.50 40.85
#